data_AF-A0A9W6CZI7-F1
#
_entry.id   AF-A0A9W6CZI7-F1
#
_cell.length_a   1.000
_cell.length_b   1.000
_cell.length_c   1.000
_cell.angle_alpha   90.00
_cell.angle_beta   90.00
_cell.angle_gamma   90.00
#
_symmetry.space_group_name_H-M   'P 1'
#
loop_
_entity.id
_entity.type
_entity.pdbx_description
1 polymer ?
#
loop_
_entity_poly.entity_id
_entity_poly.type
_entity_poly.pdbx_seq_one_letter_code
_entity_poly.pdbx_strand_id
1 'polypeptide(L)'
;MASKTTTKAPVETTETVELTPQQIVNEGIMRVIEAHDINVQKNRYKAMRAIAWQAFVEAIEAGEFDALVERASANVDELPTGWELEAASKPAAKPTTAKAPAKKSPARRAPVK
;
A
#
# COMPACT_ATOMS: atom_id res chain seq x y z
N MET A 1 -9.33 39.27 57.67
CA MET A 1 -10.14 38.11 57.21
C MET A 1 -10.08 38.08 55.70
N ALA A 2 -9.69 36.93 55.16
CA ALA A 2 -9.41 36.71 53.76
C ALA A 2 -10.71 36.65 52.93
N SER A 3 -10.69 37.19 51.72
CA SER A 3 -11.63 36.80 50.67
C SER A 3 -10.87 36.56 49.38
N LYS A 4 -11.10 35.36 48.87
CA LYS A 4 -10.30 34.52 47.98
C LYS A 4 -10.42 35.03 46.54
N THR A 5 -9.31 35.41 45.91
CA THR A 5 -9.25 35.57 44.46
C THR A 5 -9.19 34.18 43.85
N THR A 6 -10.32 33.70 43.33
CA THR A 6 -10.38 32.46 42.54
C THR A 6 -9.77 32.73 41.18
N THR A 7 -8.49 32.38 41.02
CA THR A 7 -7.83 32.27 39.71
C THR A 7 -8.51 31.17 38.92
N LYS A 8 -9.18 31.58 37.84
CA LYS A 8 -9.80 30.72 36.83
C LYS A 8 -8.68 29.86 36.23
N ALA A 9 -8.77 28.54 36.40
CA ALA A 9 -7.86 27.58 35.77
C ALA A 9 -7.87 27.81 34.24
N PRO A 10 -6.71 27.74 33.56
CA PRO A 10 -6.70 27.68 32.11
C PRO A 10 -7.35 26.35 31.73
N VAL A 11 -8.48 26.45 31.04
CA VAL A 11 -9.07 25.31 30.34
C VAL A 11 -8.08 25.00 29.23
N GLU A 12 -7.27 23.94 29.41
CA GLU A 12 -6.56 23.32 28.29
C GLU A 12 -7.64 22.87 27.30
N THR A 13 -7.90 23.71 26.31
CA THR A 13 -8.55 23.31 25.08
C THR A 13 -7.60 22.31 24.43
N THR A 14 -7.81 21.02 24.71
CA THR A 14 -7.22 19.94 23.94
C THR A 14 -7.76 20.10 22.53
N GLU A 15 -7.00 20.78 21.67
CA GLU A 15 -7.20 20.76 20.23
C GLU A 15 -6.98 19.31 19.79
N THR A 16 -8.06 18.53 19.74
CA THR A 16 -8.07 17.25 19.06
C THR A 16 -7.79 17.56 17.60
N VAL A 17 -6.52 17.45 17.20
CA VAL A 17 -6.13 17.47 15.79
C VAL A 17 -6.86 16.28 15.16
N GLU A 18 -7.94 16.54 14.44
CA GLU A 18 -8.67 15.51 13.69
C GLU A 18 -7.73 15.01 12.59
N LEU A 19 -7.03 13.91 12.87
CA LEU A 19 -6.18 13.25 11.89
C LEU A 19 -7.05 12.72 10.77
N THR A 20 -6.65 13.01 9.53
CA THR A 20 -7.30 12.43 8.35
C THR A 20 -7.14 10.90 8.38
N PRO A 21 -8.09 10.13 7.79
CA PRO A 21 -7.96 8.67 7.70
C PRO A 21 -6.63 8.23 7.09
N GLN A 22 -6.13 8.96 6.09
CA GLN A 22 -4.85 8.70 5.47
C GLN A 22 -3.67 8.86 6.45
N GLN A 23 -3.70 9.87 7.32
CA GLN A 23 -2.68 10.07 8.36
C GLN A 23 -2.70 8.92 9.37
N ILE A 24 -3.87 8.50 9.84
CA ILE A 24 -4.03 7.39 10.79
C ILE A 24 -3.46 6.10 10.19
N VAL A 25 -3.79 5.79 8.94
CA VAL A 25 -3.27 4.60 8.26
C VAL A 25 -1.75 4.68 8.07
N ASN A 26 -1.22 5.84 7.68
CA ASN A 26 0.21 6.04 7.52
C ASN A 26 0.98 5.88 8.84
N GLU A 27 0.45 6.39 9.95
CA GLU A 27 1.03 6.18 11.28
C GLU A 27 1.02 4.71 11.68
N GLY A 28 -0.08 3.99 11.43
CA GLY A 28 -0.16 2.55 11.68
C GLY A 28 0.90 1.76 10.90
N ILE A 29 1.10 2.10 9.61
CA ILE A 29 2.15 1.51 8.78
C ILE A 29 3.54 1.76 9.38
N MET A 30 3.82 2.98 9.83
CA MET A 30 5.11 3.32 10.44
C MET A 30 5.36 2.54 11.73
N ARG A 31 4.34 2.40 12.59
CA ARG A 31 4.45 1.60 13.83
C ARG A 31 4.82 0.15 13.54
N VAL A 32 4.25 -0.46 12.50
CA VAL A 32 4.59 -1.83 12.09
C VAL A 32 6.01 -1.92 11.54
N ILE A 33 6.48 -0.92 10.79
CA ILE A 33 7.86 -0.89 10.29
C ILE A 33 8.86 -0.79 11.45
N GLU A 34 8.60 0.10 12.40
CA GLU A 34 9.45 0.32 13.58
C GLU A 34 9.50 -0.91 14.48
N ALA A 35 8.35 -1.53 14.75
CA ALA A 35 8.27 -2.72 15.61
C ALA A 35 9.08 -3.92 15.10
N HIS A 36 9.33 -3.98 13.79
CA HIS A 36 10.00 -5.11 13.14
C HIS A 36 11.38 -4.73 12.55
N ASP A 37 11.87 -3.52 12.84
CA ASP A 37 13.15 -2.97 12.35
C ASP A 37 13.34 -3.11 10.82
N ILE A 38 12.24 -2.97 10.07
CA ILE A 38 12.26 -3.19 8.62
C ILE A 38 12.63 -1.88 7.91
N ASN A 39 13.79 -1.30 8.24
CA ASN A 39 14.22 0.07 7.89
C ASN A 39 14.66 0.27 6.42
N VAL A 40 14.13 -0.51 5.48
CA VAL A 40 14.34 -0.30 4.03
C VAL A 40 13.04 0.27 3.47
N GLN A 41 13.12 1.37 2.72
CA GLN A 41 11.97 2.02 2.06
C GLN A 41 11.08 1.03 1.27
N LYS A 42 11.65 -0.07 0.78
CA LYS A 42 10.95 -1.19 0.12
C LYS A 42 10.03 -2.02 1.03
N ASN A 43 10.10 -1.84 2.35
CA ASN A 43 9.32 -2.60 3.31
C ASN A 43 8.02 -1.92 3.74
N ARG A 44 7.79 -0.65 3.39
CA ARG A 44 6.51 0.03 3.63
C ARG A 44 5.34 -0.76 3.04
N TYR A 45 5.54 -1.28 1.84
CA TYR A 45 4.55 -2.12 1.18
C TYR A 45 4.36 -3.48 1.85
N LYS A 46 5.39 -4.03 2.52
CA LYS A 46 5.26 -5.26 3.32
C LYS A 46 4.46 -5.01 4.59
N ALA A 47 4.72 -3.91 5.29
CA ALA A 47 3.94 -3.50 6.46
C ALA A 47 2.46 -3.27 6.09
N MET A 48 2.20 -2.55 5.00
CA MET A 48 0.83 -2.35 4.49
C MET A 48 0.13 -3.68 4.16
N ARG A 49 0.83 -4.62 3.51
CA ARG A 49 0.29 -5.96 3.23
C ARG A 49 0.00 -6.77 4.49
N ALA A 50 0.86 -6.68 5.51
CA ALA A 50 0.65 -7.38 6.77
C ALA A 50 -0.59 -6.86 7.50
N ILE A 51 -0.76 -5.53 7.55
CA ILE A 51 -1.94 -4.88 8.14
C ILE A 51 -3.20 -5.27 7.35
N ALA A 52 -3.17 -5.17 6.02
CA ALA A 52 -4.31 -5.54 5.18
C ALA A 52 -4.69 -7.02 5.34
N TRP A 53 -3.70 -7.91 5.40
CA TRP A 53 -3.94 -9.34 5.64
C TRP A 53 -4.66 -9.58 6.96
N GLN A 54 -4.22 -8.94 8.05
CA GLN A 54 -4.87 -9.06 9.35
C GLN A 54 -6.33 -8.59 9.29
N ALA A 55 -6.60 -7.44 8.67
CA ALA A 55 -7.96 -6.94 8.48
C ALA A 55 -8.84 -7.88 7.64
N PHE A 56 -8.27 -8.52 6.62
CA PHE A 56 -9.01 -9.50 5.81
C PHE A 56 -9.34 -10.76 6.60
N VAL A 57 -8.43 -11.26 7.45
CA VAL A 57 -8.71 -12.41 8.33
C VAL A 57 -9.86 -12.08 9.28
N GLU A 58 -9.83 -10.91 9.93
CA GLU A 58 -10.91 -10.45 10.82
C GLU A 58 -12.26 -10.34 10.07
N ALA A 59 -12.26 -9.82 8.84
CA ALA A 59 -13.46 -9.74 8.01
C ALA A 59 -13.97 -11.13 7.57
N ILE A 60 -13.07 -12.09 7.31
CA ILE A 60 -13.44 -13.48 6.97
C ILE A 60 -14.07 -14.15 8.19
N GLU A 61 -13.46 -14.00 9.37
CA GLU A 61 -13.97 -14.57 10.63
C GLU A 61 -15.33 -13.96 11.01
N ALA A 62 -15.55 -12.68 10.70
CA ALA A 62 -16.85 -12.01 10.85
C ALA A 62 -17.88 -12.38 9.77
N GLY A 63 -17.48 -13.06 8.69
CA GLY A 63 -18.36 -13.37 7.56
C GLY A 63 -18.72 -12.16 6.67
N GLU A 64 -17.95 -11.08 6.75
CA GLU A 64 -18.21 -9.82 6.05
C GLU A 64 -17.26 -9.55 4.88
N PHE A 65 -16.37 -10.49 4.57
CA PHE A 65 -15.33 -10.28 3.57
C PHE A 65 -15.88 -9.96 2.17
N ASP A 66 -16.93 -10.65 1.71
CA ASP A 66 -17.52 -10.37 0.39
C ASP A 66 -18.12 -8.96 0.33
N ALA A 67 -18.82 -8.54 1.40
CA ALA A 67 -19.36 -7.20 1.51
C ALA A 67 -18.27 -6.13 1.61
N LEU A 68 -17.13 -6.43 2.23
CA LEU A 68 -15.95 -5.57 2.23
C LEU A 68 -15.43 -5.36 0.80
N VAL A 69 -15.34 -6.44 0.00
CA VAL A 69 -14.89 -6.36 -1.41
C VAL A 69 -15.86 -5.55 -2.27
N GLU A 70 -17.17 -5.73 -2.10
CA GLU A 70 -18.17 -4.94 -2.81
C GLU A 70 -18.05 -3.44 -2.48
N ARG A 71 -17.96 -3.09 -1.19
CA ARG A 71 -17.77 -1.70 -0.75
C ARG A 71 -16.46 -1.11 -1.28
N ALA A 72 -15.36 -1.86 -1.20
CA ALA A 72 -14.06 -1.41 -1.69
C ALA A 72 -14.10 -1.15 -3.21
N SER A 73 -14.81 -1.99 -3.96
CA SER A 73 -14.99 -1.83 -5.42
C SER A 73 -15.85 -0.63 -5.77
N ALA A 74 -16.88 -0.32 -4.97
CA ALA A 74 -17.74 0.83 -5.19
C ALA A 74 -17.05 2.17 -4.87
N ASN A 75 -16.09 2.17 -3.96
CA ASN A 75 -15.42 3.38 -3.45
C ASN A 75 -14.00 3.57 -4.01
N VAL A 76 -13.64 2.91 -5.13
CA VAL A 76 -12.31 3.03 -5.74
C VAL A 76 -11.97 4.48 -6.09
N ASP A 77 -12.96 5.27 -6.49
CA ASP A 77 -12.77 6.68 -6.86
C ASP A 77 -12.58 7.61 -5.64
N GLU A 78 -12.86 7.12 -4.42
CA GLU A 78 -12.70 7.87 -3.17
C GLU A 78 -11.35 7.61 -2.49
N LEU A 79 -10.43 6.92 -3.18
CA LEU A 79 -9.12 6.61 -2.63
C LEU A 79 -8.28 7.88 -2.41
N PRO A 80 -7.41 7.89 -1.38
CA PRO A 80 -6.48 8.99 -1.16
C PRO A 80 -5.57 9.22 -2.37
N THR A 81 -5.14 10.47 -2.58
CA THR A 81 -4.23 10.83 -3.66
C THR A 81 -2.97 9.94 -3.65
N GLY A 82 -2.61 9.41 -4.82
CA GLY A 82 -1.48 8.50 -5.03
C GLY A 82 -1.80 7.02 -4.82
N TRP A 83 -3.04 6.69 -4.42
CA TRP A 83 -3.55 5.32 -4.32
C TRP A 83 -4.58 5.01 -5.41
N GLU A 84 -4.80 5.93 -6.35
CA GLU A 84 -5.77 5.74 -7.42
C GLU A 84 -5.41 4.49 -8.26
N LEU A 85 -6.44 3.72 -8.61
CA LEU A 85 -6.30 2.58 -9.51
C LEU A 85 -6.49 3.07 -10.94
N GLU A 86 -5.40 3.34 -11.66
CA GLU A 86 -5.51 3.55 -13.10
C GLU A 86 -5.90 2.23 -13.78
N ALA A 87 -7.03 2.23 -14.48
CA ALA A 87 -7.32 1.17 -15.43
C ALA A 87 -6.19 1.13 -16.45
N ALA A 88 -5.45 0.02 -16.50
CA ALA A 88 -4.44 -0.17 -17.52
C ALA A 88 -5.12 -0.06 -18.89
N SER A 89 -4.96 1.09 -19.56
CA SER A 89 -5.20 1.20 -21.00
C SER A 89 -4.26 0.21 -21.64
N LYS A 90 -4.76 -0.99 -21.92
CA LYS A 90 -4.02 -2.09 -22.53
C LYS A 90 -3.34 -1.50 -23.77
N PRO A 91 -2.00 -1.33 -23.78
CA PRO A 91 -1.35 -0.92 -25.01
C PRO A 91 -1.62 -2.03 -26.00
N ALA A 92 -2.29 -1.69 -27.12
CA ALA A 92 -2.49 -2.61 -28.22
C ALA A 92 -1.16 -3.32 -28.47
N ALA A 93 -1.17 -4.65 -28.39
CA ALA A 93 0.03 -5.46 -28.49
C ALA A 93 0.84 -4.99 -29.70
N LYS A 94 2.03 -4.44 -29.46
CA LYS A 94 2.94 -4.12 -30.56
C LYS A 94 3.13 -5.41 -31.35
N PRO A 95 2.91 -5.42 -32.69
CA PRO A 95 3.06 -6.61 -33.48
C PRO A 95 4.47 -7.14 -33.26
N THR A 96 4.55 -8.37 -32.74
CA THR A 96 5.81 -9.08 -32.59
C THR A 96 6.34 -9.34 -34.00
N THR A 97 7.31 -8.54 -34.43
CA THR A 97 8.12 -8.87 -35.61
C THR A 97 8.76 -10.22 -35.34
N ALA A 98 8.25 -11.25 -36.02
CA ALA A 98 8.77 -12.59 -36.02
C ALA A 98 10.28 -12.52 -36.32
N LYS A 99 11.09 -12.87 -35.32
CA LYS A 99 12.53 -12.96 -35.47
C LYS A 99 12.81 -14.09 -36.45
N ALA A 100 13.32 -13.75 -37.64
CA ALA A 100 13.71 -14.72 -38.65
C ALA A 100 14.66 -15.79 -38.06
N PRO A 101 14.53 -17.07 -38.46
CA PRO A 101 15.33 -18.14 -37.88
C PRO A 101 16.81 -17.93 -38.18
N ALA A 102 17.62 -18.01 -37.12
CA ALA A 102 19.07 -17.88 -37.19
C ALA A 102 19.65 -18.87 -38.21
N LYS A 103 20.44 -18.36 -39.16
CA LYS A 103 21.26 -19.17 -40.07
C LYS A 103 22.18 -20.09 -39.26
N LYS A 104 22.11 -21.39 -39.53
CA LYS A 104 23.05 -22.42 -39.04
C LYS A 104 24.48 -22.04 -39.47
N SER A 105 25.40 -21.94 -38.50
CA SER A 105 26.85 -21.90 -38.75
C SER A 105 27.33 -23.25 -39.29
N PRO A 106 28.25 -23.30 -40.27
CA PRO A 106 28.78 -24.57 -40.77
C PRO A 106 29.83 -25.14 -39.82
N ALA A 107 29.77 -26.46 -39.63
CA ALA A 107 30.65 -27.25 -38.79
C ALA A 107 32.13 -27.07 -39.17
N ARG A 108 32.96 -26.78 -38.16
CA ARG A 108 34.43 -26.78 -38.25
C ARG A 108 34.91 -28.22 -38.47
N ARG A 109 35.45 -28.50 -39.65
CA ARG A 109 36.12 -29.79 -39.96
C ARG A 109 37.34 -29.97 -39.05
N ALA A 110 37.50 -31.17 -38.49
CA ALA A 110 38.72 -31.60 -37.80
C ALA A 110 39.87 -31.78 -38.82
N PRO A 111 41.13 -31.50 -38.44
CA PRO A 111 42.25 -31.77 -39.34
C PRO A 111 42.61 -33.26 -39.33
N VAL A 112 42.72 -33.82 -40.52
CA VAL A 112 43.48 -35.03 -40.82
C VAL A 112 44.85 -34.58 -41.30
N LYS A 113 45.91 -34.87 -40.55
CA LYS A 113 47.08 -35.66 -40.94
C LYS A 113 48.14 -35.63 -39.84
#